data_AF-A0A4Q7IRH6-F1
#
_entry.id   AF-A0A4Q7IRH6-F1
#
_cell.length_a   1.000
_cell.length_b   1.000
_cell.length_c   1.000
_cell.angle_alpha   90.00
_cell.angle_beta   90.00
_cell.angle_gamma   90.00
#
_symmetry.space_group_name_H-M   'P 1'
#
loop_
_entity.id
_entity.type
_entity.pdbx_description
1 polymer ?
#
loop_
_entity_poly.entity_id
_entity_poly.type
_entity_poly.pdbx_seq_one_letter_code
_entity_poly.pdbx_strand_id
1 'polypeptide(L)'
;MVVMNKVNITTFVALMLLQTISINTQASELVYKPLNPSFGGNPMNGSFLLGKANAQNKHKAPVANKSYAEKFQESLERAYISKMVREITDMAFGEDADSNFFGEDSIFSSGDYEILVLTSNSDAITVQITNTITGEVTVIEVPRYGG
;
A
#
# COMPACT_ATOMS: atom_id res chain seq x y z
N MET A 1 -42.31 79.84 24.74
CA MET A 1 -43.66 79.22 24.72
C MET A 1 -43.53 77.90 23.98
N VAL A 2 -43.46 76.78 24.71
CA VAL A 2 -43.26 75.44 24.13
C VAL A 2 -44.63 74.92 23.68
N VAL A 3 -44.84 74.81 22.37
CA VAL A 3 -46.07 74.22 21.81
C VAL A 3 -45.97 72.71 21.94
N MET A 4 -46.72 72.15 22.89
CA MET A 4 -46.85 70.71 23.06
C MET A 4 -47.76 70.17 21.95
N ASN A 5 -47.19 69.45 20.99
CA ASN A 5 -47.93 68.83 19.90
C ASN A 5 -48.81 67.70 20.47
N LYS A 6 -50.14 67.75 20.27
CA LYS A 6 -51.05 66.69 20.75
C LYS A 6 -50.86 65.45 19.88
N VAL A 7 -50.36 64.36 20.47
CA VAL A 7 -50.22 63.07 19.77
C VAL A 7 -51.61 62.46 19.57
N ASN A 8 -51.98 62.16 18.31
CA ASN A 8 -53.28 61.61 17.97
C ASN A 8 -53.33 60.09 18.28
N ILE A 9 -54.46 59.62 18.84
CA ILE A 9 -54.66 58.20 19.17
C ILE A 9 -54.46 57.28 17.96
N THR A 10 -54.82 57.73 16.76
CA THR A 10 -54.63 56.98 15.50
C THR A 10 -53.16 56.75 15.16
N THR A 11 -52.28 57.73 15.41
CA THR A 11 -50.82 57.55 15.26
C THR A 11 -50.24 56.57 16.28
N PHE A 12 -50.82 56.51 17.48
CA PHE A 12 -50.40 55.55 18.50
C PHE A 12 -50.80 54.11 18.14
N VAL A 13 -52.02 53.92 17.64
CA VAL A 13 -52.51 52.61 17.16
C VAL A 13 -51.71 52.12 15.95
N ALA A 14 -51.38 53.00 15.00
CA ALA A 14 -50.56 52.64 13.84
C ALA A 14 -49.14 52.21 14.25
N LEU A 15 -48.53 52.89 15.23
CA LEU A 15 -47.20 52.54 15.74
C LEU A 15 -47.21 51.24 16.56
N MET A 16 -48.30 50.95 17.26
CA MET A 16 -48.48 49.69 17.97
C MET A 16 -48.69 48.52 16.99
N LEU A 17 -49.42 48.75 15.89
CA LEU A 17 -49.62 47.75 14.85
C LEU A 17 -48.31 47.40 14.12
N LEU A 18 -47.46 48.40 13.85
CA LEU A 18 -46.15 48.19 13.20
C LEU A 18 -45.19 47.31 14.02
N GLN A 19 -45.26 47.35 15.35
CA GLN A 19 -44.42 46.53 16.23
C GLN A 19 -44.78 45.04 16.21
N THR A 20 -46.03 44.71 15.82
CA THR A 20 -46.51 43.32 15.75
C THR A 20 -46.08 42.58 14.48
N ILE A 21 -45.49 43.27 13.50
CA ILE A 21 -45.03 42.68 12.22
C ILE A 21 -43.57 42.16 12.34
N SER A 22 -43.12 41.85 13.55
CA SER A 22 -41.80 41.26 13.78
C SER A 22 -41.78 39.82 13.26
N ILE A 23 -41.31 39.63 12.03
CA ILE A 23 -41.14 38.32 11.39
C ILE A 23 -39.90 37.66 11.97
N ASN A 24 -40.07 36.53 12.65
CA ASN A 24 -38.94 35.76 13.18
C ASN A 24 -38.12 35.21 12.01
N THR A 25 -36.91 35.74 11.83
CA THR A 25 -35.98 35.24 10.80
C THR A 25 -35.37 33.94 11.31
N GLN A 26 -35.76 32.82 10.69
CA GLN A 26 -35.20 31.51 10.98
C GLN A 26 -33.91 31.35 10.14
N ALA A 27 -32.76 31.30 10.80
CA ALA A 27 -31.49 30.95 10.20
C ALA A 27 -30.96 29.68 10.85
N SER A 28 -30.47 28.74 10.04
CA SER A 28 -29.75 27.55 10.52
C SER A 28 -28.26 27.69 10.26
N GLU A 29 -27.46 26.94 11.00
CA GLU A 29 -26.03 26.83 10.73
C GLU A 29 -25.76 26.14 9.38
N LEU A 30 -24.70 26.58 8.70
CA LEU A 30 -24.17 25.89 7.53
C LEU A 30 -23.12 24.88 8.01
N VAL A 31 -23.50 23.61 8.09
CA VAL A 31 -22.57 22.52 8.43
C VAL A 31 -21.95 21.95 7.16
N TYR A 32 -20.64 22.09 7.02
CA TYR A 32 -19.90 21.42 5.95
C TYR A 32 -19.74 19.94 6.25
N LYS A 33 -20.13 19.09 5.30
CA LYS A 33 -19.86 17.65 5.32
C LYS A 33 -19.07 17.28 4.08
N PRO A 34 -17.83 16.77 4.21
CA PRO A 34 -17.05 16.29 3.08
C PRO A 34 -17.79 15.20 2.31
N LEU A 35 -17.62 15.17 1.00
CA LEU A 35 -18.21 14.10 0.17
C LEU A 35 -17.39 12.82 0.21
N ASN A 36 -16.07 12.94 0.35
CA ASN A 36 -15.15 11.81 0.39
C ASN A 36 -15.15 11.19 1.80
N PRO A 37 -15.43 9.87 1.92
CA PRO A 37 -15.43 9.15 3.19
C PRO A 37 -14.17 9.35 4.03
N SER A 38 -13.02 9.50 3.38
CA SER A 38 -11.71 9.64 4.04
C SER A 38 -11.60 10.89 4.91
N PHE A 39 -12.47 11.88 4.70
CA PHE A 39 -12.52 13.12 5.48
C PHE A 39 -13.75 13.18 6.41
N GLY A 40 -14.42 12.05 6.70
CA GLY A 40 -15.62 12.01 7.53
C GLY A 40 -16.93 12.22 6.76
N GLY A 41 -16.89 12.04 5.43
CA GLY A 41 -18.07 12.02 4.56
C GLY A 41 -18.86 10.71 4.64
N ASN A 42 -19.96 10.64 3.90
CA ASN A 42 -20.79 9.42 3.83
C ASN A 42 -19.99 8.23 3.25
N PRO A 43 -19.79 7.11 3.98
CA PRO A 43 -19.07 5.93 3.50
C PRO A 43 -19.63 5.33 2.21
N MET A 44 -20.94 5.47 1.97
CA MET A 44 -21.62 4.96 0.78
C MET A 44 -21.09 5.59 -0.52
N ASN A 45 -20.45 6.76 -0.45
CA ASN A 45 -19.86 7.43 -1.61
C ASN A 45 -18.53 6.79 -2.06
N GLY A 46 -17.91 5.92 -1.25
CA GLY A 46 -16.57 5.39 -1.52
C GLY A 46 -16.47 4.66 -2.85
N SER A 47 -17.35 3.68 -3.08
CA SER A 47 -17.35 2.88 -4.31
C SER A 47 -17.60 3.73 -5.57
N PHE A 48 -18.47 4.74 -5.47
CA PHE A 48 -18.76 5.64 -6.58
C PHE A 48 -17.58 6.56 -6.92
N LEU A 49 -16.94 7.16 -5.91
CA LEU A 49 -15.78 8.03 -6.09
C LEU A 49 -14.58 7.24 -6.63
N LEU A 50 -14.36 6.02 -6.12
CA LEU A 50 -13.31 5.12 -6.62
C LEU A 50 -13.58 4.69 -8.07
N GLY A 51 -14.83 4.37 -8.41
CA GLY A 51 -15.22 4.03 -9.78
C GLY A 51 -14.95 5.18 -10.75
N LYS A 52 -15.28 6.42 -10.36
CA LYS A 52 -14.94 7.62 -11.14
C LYS A 52 -13.43 7.82 -11.30
N ALA A 53 -12.67 7.65 -10.21
CA ALA A 53 -11.21 7.78 -10.25
C ALA A 53 -10.59 6.75 -11.21
N ASN A 54 -11.01 5.49 -11.14
CA ASN A 54 -10.51 4.43 -12.02
C ASN A 54 -10.88 4.65 -13.49
N ALA A 55 -12.10 5.11 -13.77
CA ALA A 55 -12.54 5.41 -15.15
C ALA A 55 -11.73 6.55 -15.78
N GLN A 56 -11.24 7.49 -14.97
CA GLN A 56 -10.42 8.62 -15.42
C GLN A 56 -8.92 8.33 -15.36
N ASN A 57 -8.51 7.22 -14.73
CA ASN A 57 -7.10 6.89 -14.54
C ASN A 57 -6.42 6.50 -15.87
N LYS A 58 -5.61 7.41 -16.40
CA LYS A 58 -4.80 7.22 -17.61
C LYS A 58 -3.39 6.67 -17.31
N HIS A 59 -3.02 6.54 -16.05
CA HIS A 59 -1.72 5.99 -15.67
C HIS A 59 -1.77 4.48 -15.80
N LYS A 60 -0.85 3.94 -16.62
CA LYS A 60 -0.57 2.52 -16.71
C LYS A 60 0.86 2.29 -16.25
N ALA A 61 1.11 1.12 -15.68
CA ALA A 61 2.48 0.70 -15.41
C ALA A 61 3.28 0.73 -16.73
N PRO A 62 4.55 1.17 -16.72
CA PRO A 62 5.38 1.10 -17.91
C PRO A 62 5.49 -0.36 -18.33
N VAL A 63 4.99 -0.68 -19.52
CA VAL A 63 5.18 -2.00 -20.11
C VAL A 63 6.59 -2.01 -20.68
N ALA A 64 7.53 -2.63 -19.96
CA ALA A 64 8.84 -2.95 -20.53
C ALA A 64 8.59 -3.91 -21.70
N ASN A 65 8.76 -3.41 -22.93
CA ASN A 65 8.68 -4.23 -24.13
C ASN A 65 9.93 -5.12 -24.20
N LYS A 66 9.96 -6.16 -23.37
CA LYS A 66 11.02 -7.16 -23.40
C LYS A 66 10.95 -7.94 -24.71
N SER A 67 12.09 -8.12 -25.36
CA SER A 67 12.22 -8.97 -26.54
C SER A 67 11.86 -10.42 -26.20
N TYR A 68 11.59 -11.24 -27.22
CA TYR A 68 11.34 -12.67 -27.01
C TYR A 68 12.51 -13.36 -26.29
N ALA A 69 13.75 -12.98 -26.63
CA ALA A 69 14.95 -13.53 -26.01
C ALA A 69 15.05 -13.17 -24.51
N GLU A 70 14.72 -11.93 -24.16
CA GLU A 70 14.73 -11.47 -22.76
C GLU A 70 13.64 -12.17 -21.93
N LYS A 71 12.44 -12.36 -22.52
CA LYS A 71 11.36 -13.12 -21.87
C LYS A 71 11.71 -14.60 -21.69
N PHE A 72 12.40 -15.18 -22.68
CA PHE A 72 12.88 -16.55 -22.62
C PHE A 72 13.94 -16.72 -21.53
N GLN A 73 14.91 -15.80 -21.48
CA GLN A 73 15.94 -15.79 -20.44
C GLN A 73 15.32 -15.67 -19.03
N GLU A 74 14.41 -14.72 -18.82
CA GLU A 74 13.75 -14.53 -17.53
C GLU A 74 12.89 -15.75 -17.13
N SER A 75 12.33 -16.47 -18.11
CA SER A 75 11.59 -17.71 -17.88
C SER A 75 12.52 -18.88 -17.55
N LEU A 76 13.68 -18.96 -18.20
CA LEU A 76 14.71 -19.95 -17.92
C LEU A 76 15.30 -19.72 -16.53
N GLU A 77 15.61 -18.49 -16.17
CA GLU A 77 16.09 -18.09 -14.83
C GLU A 77 15.08 -18.51 -13.78
N ARG A 78 13.79 -18.17 -13.94
CA ARG A 78 12.75 -18.59 -13.00
C ARG A 78 12.60 -20.11 -12.90
N ALA A 79 12.65 -20.82 -14.02
CA ALA A 79 12.55 -22.28 -14.05
C ALA A 79 13.77 -22.94 -13.38
N TYR A 80 14.96 -22.39 -13.62
CA TYR A 80 16.21 -22.84 -13.01
C TYR A 80 16.21 -22.60 -11.50
N ILE A 81 15.86 -21.39 -11.05
CA ILE A 81 15.73 -21.07 -9.62
C ILE A 81 14.69 -21.98 -8.95
N SER A 82 13.52 -22.17 -9.57
CA SER A 82 12.49 -23.05 -9.01
C SER A 82 12.96 -24.49 -8.90
N LYS A 83 13.74 -24.98 -9.89
CA LYS A 83 14.35 -26.31 -9.84
C LYS A 83 15.40 -26.37 -8.72
N MET A 84 16.32 -25.41 -8.63
CA MET A 84 17.32 -25.37 -7.58
C MET A 84 16.71 -25.33 -6.19
N VAL A 85 15.70 -24.48 -5.97
CA VAL A 85 14.99 -24.40 -4.68
C VAL A 85 14.37 -25.74 -4.33
N ARG A 86 13.76 -26.43 -5.30
CA ARG A 86 13.22 -27.77 -5.09
C ARG A 86 14.30 -28.78 -4.76
N GLU A 87 15.39 -28.84 -5.51
CA GLU A 87 16.51 -29.76 -5.25
C GLU A 87 17.14 -29.50 -3.85
N ILE A 88 17.29 -28.23 -3.45
CA ILE A 88 17.77 -27.86 -2.11
C ILE A 88 16.77 -28.30 -1.04
N THR A 89 15.46 -28.11 -1.28
CA THR A 89 14.40 -28.49 -0.33
C THR A 89 14.30 -30.00 -0.21
N ASP A 90 14.35 -30.73 -1.33
CA ASP A 90 14.32 -32.19 -1.38
C ASP A 90 15.58 -32.77 -0.73
N MET A 91 16.74 -32.12 -0.86
CA MET A 91 17.95 -32.50 -0.15
C MET A 91 17.86 -32.17 1.36
N ALA A 92 17.22 -31.07 1.73
CA ALA A 92 17.12 -30.61 3.13
C ALA A 92 16.02 -31.34 3.94
N PHE A 93 14.99 -31.85 3.28
CA PHE A 93 13.79 -32.40 3.91
C PHE A 93 13.36 -33.78 3.35
N GLY A 94 14.04 -34.31 2.34
CA GLY A 94 13.78 -35.64 1.78
C GLY A 94 14.16 -36.75 2.77
N GLU A 95 13.27 -37.72 2.90
CA GLU A 95 13.30 -38.86 3.85
C GLU A 95 14.42 -39.90 3.64
N ASP A 96 15.49 -39.57 2.92
CA ASP A 96 16.69 -40.42 2.81
C ASP A 96 17.88 -39.71 3.46
N ALA A 97 17.90 -39.77 4.80
CA ALA A 97 18.92 -39.22 5.68
C ALA A 97 20.25 -40.00 5.64
N ASP A 98 20.79 -40.28 4.44
CA ASP A 98 22.00 -41.11 4.29
C ASP A 98 23.03 -40.60 3.27
N SER A 99 23.00 -39.32 2.90
CA SER A 99 24.22 -38.70 2.35
C SER A 99 24.40 -37.27 2.86
N ASN A 100 25.36 -37.15 3.78
CA ASN A 100 25.86 -35.91 4.38
C ASN A 100 26.48 -34.97 3.34
N PHE A 101 25.70 -34.42 2.40
CA PHE A 101 26.20 -33.35 1.52
C PHE A 101 26.19 -31.97 2.21
N PHE A 102 25.36 -31.79 3.25
CA PHE A 102 25.35 -30.59 4.11
C PHE A 102 26.38 -30.61 5.25
N GLY A 103 27.28 -31.60 5.27
CA GLY A 103 28.38 -31.68 6.24
C GLY A 103 29.61 -30.85 5.85
N GLU A 104 29.67 -30.33 4.63
CA GLU A 104 30.82 -29.59 4.11
C GLU A 104 30.36 -28.31 3.42
N ASP A 105 31.10 -27.22 3.65
CA ASP A 105 30.87 -25.93 3.00
C ASP A 105 30.91 -26.13 1.47
N SER A 106 29.82 -25.76 0.79
CA SER A 106 29.68 -26.00 -0.65
C SER A 106 29.67 -24.69 -1.43
N ILE A 107 30.48 -24.65 -2.49
CA ILE A 107 30.65 -23.50 -3.38
C ILE A 107 30.02 -23.85 -4.73
N PHE A 108 29.08 -23.02 -5.18
CA PHE A 108 28.41 -23.14 -6.46
C PHE A 108 28.71 -21.90 -7.32
N SER A 109 29.02 -22.09 -8.60
CA SER A 109 29.23 -20.99 -9.54
C SER A 109 28.10 -20.98 -10.57
N SER A 110 27.42 -19.84 -10.70
CA SER A 110 26.35 -19.61 -11.66
C SER A 110 26.63 -18.33 -12.44
N GLY A 111 27.32 -18.49 -13.59
CA GLY A 111 27.72 -17.37 -14.44
C GLY A 111 28.61 -16.38 -13.69
N ASP A 112 28.10 -15.15 -13.50
CA ASP A 112 28.80 -14.06 -12.82
C ASP A 112 28.57 -14.04 -11.30
N TYR A 113 27.98 -15.11 -10.74
CA TYR A 113 27.70 -15.23 -9.31
C TYR A 113 28.37 -16.46 -8.71
N GLU A 114 29.02 -16.26 -7.58
CA GLU A 114 29.54 -17.31 -6.71
C GLU A 114 28.66 -17.41 -5.46
N ILE A 115 28.14 -18.60 -5.20
CA ILE A 115 27.22 -18.89 -4.10
C ILE A 115 27.96 -19.80 -3.14
N LEU A 116 28.25 -19.29 -1.95
CA LEU A 116 28.83 -20.02 -0.84
C LEU A 116 27.71 -20.37 0.13
N VAL A 117 27.52 -21.67 0.39
CA VAL A 117 26.57 -22.17 1.39
C VAL A 117 27.38 -22.63 2.59
N LEU A 118 27.21 -21.91 3.70
CA LEU A 118 27.82 -22.22 4.99
C LEU A 118 26.78 -22.93 5.87
N THR A 119 27.07 -24.16 6.23
CA THR A 119 26.21 -25.00 7.09
C THR A 119 26.79 -25.21 8.49
N SER A 120 27.84 -24.46 8.85
CA SER A 120 28.59 -24.64 10.10
C SER A 120 27.78 -24.34 11.37
N ASN A 121 26.64 -23.65 11.26
CA ASN A 121 25.75 -23.32 12.37
C ASN A 121 24.58 -24.30 12.44
N SER A 122 24.28 -24.85 13.63
CA SER A 122 23.17 -25.79 13.83
C SER A 122 21.78 -25.18 13.62
N ASP A 123 21.67 -23.86 13.82
CA ASP A 123 20.38 -23.17 13.96
C ASP A 123 19.96 -22.40 12.70
N ALA A 124 20.88 -22.17 11.76
CA ALA A 124 20.63 -21.42 10.54
C ALA A 124 21.56 -21.85 9.41
N ILE A 125 21.04 -21.82 8.18
CA ILE A 125 21.83 -21.95 6.96
C ILE A 125 22.15 -20.54 6.48
N THR A 126 23.43 -20.24 6.26
CA THR A 126 23.88 -18.95 5.73
C THR A 126 24.28 -19.12 4.27
N VAL A 127 23.61 -18.39 3.39
CA VAL A 127 23.91 -18.35 1.96
C VAL A 127 24.52 -17.00 1.62
N GLN A 128 25.77 -17.01 1.15
CA GLN A 128 26.46 -15.82 0.67
C GLN A 128 26.52 -15.87 -0.87
N ILE A 129 25.94 -14.87 -1.51
CA ILE A 129 25.96 -14.69 -2.95
C ILE A 129 26.90 -13.53 -3.27
N THR A 130 27.93 -13.78 -4.04
CA THR A 130 28.94 -12.81 -4.46
C THR A 130 28.85 -12.62 -5.96
N ASN A 131 28.62 -11.39 -6.42
CA ASN A 131 28.76 -11.05 -7.84
C ASN A 131 30.25 -10.87 -8.18
N THR A 132 30.78 -11.67 -9.10
CA THR A 132 32.20 -11.70 -9.46
C THR A 132 32.64 -10.53 -10.35
N ILE A 133 31.68 -9.80 -10.95
CA ILE A 133 31.94 -8.62 -11.78
C ILE A 133 31.85 -7.33 -10.94
N THR A 134 30.82 -7.19 -10.10
CA THR A 134 30.57 -5.97 -9.32
C THR A 134 31.15 -6.01 -7.91
N GLY A 135 31.45 -7.20 -7.39
CA GLY A 135 31.90 -7.40 -6.01
C GLY A 135 30.78 -7.25 -4.98
N GLU A 136 29.52 -7.13 -5.41
CA GLU A 136 28.37 -7.03 -4.52
C GLU A 136 28.15 -8.36 -3.77
N VAL A 137 28.02 -8.27 -2.45
CA VAL A 137 27.81 -9.43 -1.58
C VAL A 137 26.43 -9.32 -0.94
N THR A 138 25.61 -10.35 -1.17
CA THR A 138 24.30 -10.51 -0.54
C THR A 138 24.34 -11.71 0.39
N VAL A 139 23.97 -11.51 1.66
CA VAL A 139 23.92 -12.56 2.67
C VAL A 139 22.47 -12.84 3.03
N ILE A 140 22.07 -14.10 2.95
CA ILE A 140 20.73 -14.58 3.30
C ILE A 140 20.88 -15.59 4.42
N GLU A 141 20.24 -15.32 5.55
CA GLU A 141 20.15 -16.25 6.68
C GLU A 141 18.77 -16.88 6.70
N VAL A 142 18.74 -18.22 6.64
CA VAL A 142 17.50 -18.99 6.73
C VAL A 142 17.53 -19.76 8.05
N PRO A 143 16.63 -19.46 9.00
CA PRO A 143 16.55 -20.21 10.25
C PRO A 143 16.11 -21.65 9.99
N ARG A 144 16.83 -22.61 10.57
CA ARG A 144 16.51 -24.04 10.49
C ARG A 144 15.54 -24.38 11.63
N TYR A 145 14.26 -24.50 11.32
CA TYR A 145 13.28 -25.02 12.28
C TYR A 145 13.20 -26.54 12.14
N GLY A 146 13.86 -27.26 13.04
CA GLY A 146 13.84 -28.73 13.03
C GLY A 146 14.71 -29.31 14.14
N GLY A 147 14.07 -29.54 15.29
CA GLY A 147 14.47 -30.50 16.31
C GLY A 147 13.26 -31.38 16.64
#